data_AF-A0A6I5NTI5-F1
#
_entry.id   AF-A0A6I5NTI5-F1
#
_cell.length_a   1.000
_cell.length_b   1.000
_cell.length_c   1.000
_cell.angle_alpha   90.00
_cell.angle_beta   90.00
_cell.angle_gamma   90.00
#
_symmetry.space_group_name_H-M   'P 1'
#
loop_
_entity.id
_entity.type
_entity.pdbx_description
1 polymer ?
#
loop_
_entity_poly.entity_id
_entity_poly.type
_entity_poly.pdbx_seq_one_letter_code
_entity_poly.pdbx_strand_id
1 'polypeptide(L)'
;MGNSFPPPGRCSLSALPDPYQTAFHLGSAHHLPGQFLPAHTDWFLQIVFLPFMLMYAFPILTFGPWLIVQAVRQPGSYLQFLSKVLQQTLLQIAFTALLLSLVILLIGHCTYQAWDLAQSFYRTWHISRMRQKREYGYGLVLLSHAITGRLVDNFGWRRNCLWLPRQAIAHIAWHKMREEGAKHSRWVYRTRICYISTAGDKHWLTLKGDIVRVEIGAPVPMNDRDLYDTLVDWWQYPTSD
;
A
#
# COMPACT_ATOMS: atom_id res chain seq x y z
N MET A 1 -29.25 13.97 0.87
CA MET A 1 -28.29 13.24 1.71
C MET A 1 -26.98 14.00 1.62
N GLY A 2 -26.50 14.55 2.75
CA GLY A 2 -25.39 15.50 2.72
C GLY A 2 -24.11 14.85 2.20
N ASN A 3 -23.55 15.41 1.12
CA ASN A 3 -22.22 15.08 0.64
C ASN A 3 -21.19 15.56 1.67
N SER A 4 -21.02 14.81 2.75
CA SER A 4 -19.93 15.06 3.67
C SER A 4 -18.65 14.58 3.00
N PHE A 5 -17.86 15.51 2.49
CA PHE A 5 -16.50 15.24 2.07
C PHE A 5 -15.74 14.52 3.21
N PRO A 6 -14.86 13.56 2.90
CA PRO A 6 -14.10 12.87 3.93
C PRO A 6 -13.19 13.84 4.68
N PRO A 7 -12.78 13.51 5.91
CA PRO A 7 -11.82 14.32 6.65
C PRO A 7 -10.51 14.45 5.86
N PRO A 8 -9.78 15.58 5.96
CA PRO A 8 -8.51 15.78 5.30
C PRO A 8 -7.51 14.67 5.66
N GLY A 9 -6.86 14.10 4.64
CA GLY A 9 -5.82 13.10 4.78
C GLY A 9 -6.12 11.81 4.02
N ARG A 10 -5.53 10.70 4.50
CA ARG A 10 -5.70 9.39 3.88
C ARG A 10 -7.06 8.78 4.24
N CYS A 11 -7.78 8.29 3.24
CA CYS A 11 -9.10 7.70 3.40
C CYS A 11 -9.23 6.39 2.60
N SER A 12 -10.31 5.65 2.83
CA SER A 12 -10.68 4.53 1.96
C SER A 12 -11.28 5.05 0.64
N LEU A 13 -11.30 4.21 -0.39
CA LEU A 13 -11.98 4.54 -1.64
C LEU A 13 -13.46 4.86 -1.41
N SER A 14 -14.14 4.07 -0.58
CA SER A 14 -15.55 4.25 -0.21
C SER A 14 -15.86 5.55 0.55
N ALA A 15 -14.84 6.26 1.03
CA ALA A 15 -15.00 7.52 1.73
C ALA A 15 -14.85 8.74 0.81
N LEU A 16 -14.31 8.57 -0.41
CA LEU A 16 -14.28 9.65 -1.40
C LEU A 16 -15.70 9.97 -1.88
N PRO A 17 -15.99 11.16 -2.38
CA PRO A 17 -17.27 11.43 -3.03
C PRO A 17 -17.50 10.52 -4.25
N ASP A 18 -18.74 10.08 -4.48
CA ASP A 18 -19.17 9.15 -5.54
C ASP A 18 -18.56 9.37 -6.93
N PRO A 19 -18.47 10.61 -7.48
CA PRO A 19 -17.87 10.80 -8.81
C PRO A 19 -16.40 10.37 -8.84
N TYR A 20 -15.65 10.60 -7.76
CA TYR A 20 -14.25 10.21 -7.66
C TYR A 20 -14.11 8.71 -7.40
N GLN A 21 -14.98 8.12 -6.57
CA GLN A 21 -14.98 6.67 -6.35
C GLN A 21 -15.12 5.92 -7.68
N THR A 22 -16.14 6.33 -8.45
CA THR A 22 -16.50 5.73 -9.73
C THR A 22 -15.36 5.90 -10.73
N ALA A 23 -14.78 7.10 -10.83
CA ALA A 23 -13.69 7.37 -11.76
C ALA A 23 -12.42 6.58 -11.44
N PHE A 24 -12.03 6.48 -10.17
CA PHE A 24 -10.88 5.67 -9.75
C PHE A 24 -11.14 4.16 -9.85
N HIS A 25 -12.38 3.72 -9.73
CA HIS A 25 -12.76 2.31 -9.87
C HIS A 25 -12.78 1.88 -11.35
N LEU A 26 -13.37 2.68 -12.23
CA LEU A 26 -13.53 2.38 -13.66
C LEU A 26 -12.29 2.72 -14.49
N GLY A 27 -11.29 3.38 -13.91
CA GLY A 27 -10.10 3.79 -14.65
C GLY A 27 -10.29 5.06 -15.50
N SER A 28 -11.28 5.88 -15.17
CA SER A 28 -11.56 7.15 -15.85
C SER A 28 -11.12 8.38 -15.05
N ALA A 29 -10.20 8.23 -14.08
CA ALA A 29 -9.76 9.35 -13.23
C ALA A 29 -9.11 10.49 -14.01
N HIS A 30 -8.52 10.20 -15.17
CA HIS A 30 -7.97 11.19 -16.09
C HIS A 30 -9.02 12.07 -16.78
N HIS A 31 -10.31 11.73 -16.68
CA HIS A 31 -11.43 12.56 -17.14
C HIS A 31 -12.03 13.44 -16.03
N LEU A 32 -11.53 13.33 -14.80
CA LEU A 32 -11.96 14.23 -13.73
C LEU A 32 -11.48 15.66 -14.03
N PRO A 33 -12.23 16.69 -13.57
CA PRO A 33 -11.82 18.08 -13.76
C PRO A 33 -10.49 18.34 -13.05
N GLY A 34 -9.57 19.07 -13.68
CA GLY A 34 -8.26 19.40 -13.12
C GLY A 34 -7.10 18.58 -13.69
N GLN A 35 -5.93 18.75 -13.09
CA GLN A 35 -4.69 18.13 -13.59
C GLN A 35 -4.54 16.70 -13.04
N PHE A 36 -4.47 15.72 -13.93
CA PHE A 36 -4.24 14.33 -13.56
C PHE A 36 -2.76 13.93 -13.66
N LEU A 37 -2.20 13.46 -12.55
CA LEU A 37 -0.86 12.91 -12.43
C LEU A 37 -0.99 11.37 -12.28
N PRO A 38 -0.82 10.58 -13.35
CA PRO A 38 -1.00 9.14 -13.29
C PRO A 38 0.02 8.52 -12.34
N ALA A 39 -0.41 7.52 -11.57
CA ALA A 39 0.51 6.79 -10.71
C ALA A 39 1.64 6.20 -11.55
N HIS A 40 2.86 6.19 -11.03
CA HIS A 40 3.97 5.43 -11.57
C HIS A 40 3.97 4.04 -10.92
N THR A 41 4.27 3.02 -11.71
CA THR A 41 4.49 1.65 -11.21
C THR A 41 5.76 1.14 -11.84
N ASP A 42 6.71 0.75 -11.01
CA ASP A 42 7.92 0.10 -11.48
C ASP A 42 7.61 -1.38 -11.77
N TRP A 43 7.84 -1.79 -13.01
CA TRP A 43 7.68 -3.19 -13.41
C TRP A 43 8.70 -4.09 -12.69
N PHE A 44 9.86 -3.54 -12.31
CA PHE A 44 10.89 -4.26 -11.56
C PHE A 44 10.36 -4.71 -10.19
N LEU A 45 9.55 -3.87 -9.52
CA LEU A 45 8.91 -4.24 -8.26
C LEU A 45 7.97 -5.45 -8.42
N GLN A 46 7.28 -5.60 -9.56
CA GLN A 46 6.44 -6.79 -9.82
C GLN A 46 7.29 -8.07 -9.86
N ILE A 47 8.44 -8.03 -10.53
CA ILE A 47 9.33 -9.19 -10.67
C ILE A 47 10.00 -9.52 -9.36
N VAL A 48 10.40 -8.51 -8.59
CA VAL A 48 11.09 -8.70 -7.32
C VAL A 48 10.14 -9.26 -6.26
N PHE A 49 8.88 -8.83 -6.19
CA PHE A 49 7.95 -9.31 -5.16
C PHE A 49 7.52 -10.77 -5.33
N LEU A 50 7.47 -11.29 -6.56
CA LEU A 50 7.04 -12.66 -6.83
C LEU A 50 7.91 -13.73 -6.11
N PRO A 51 9.26 -13.76 -6.22
CA PRO A 51 10.08 -14.75 -5.52
C PRO A 51 10.00 -14.61 -4.00
N PHE A 52 9.92 -13.39 -3.46
CA PHE A 52 9.74 -13.19 -2.01
C PHE A 52 8.38 -13.70 -1.54
N MET A 53 7.31 -13.44 -2.30
CA MET A 53 5.98 -13.96 -2.02
C MET A 53 6.00 -15.49 -1.99
N LEU A 54 6.63 -16.13 -2.97
CA LEU A 54 6.76 -17.59 -3.04
C LEU A 54 7.59 -18.15 -1.86
N MET A 55 8.67 -17.47 -1.48
CA MET A 55 9.49 -17.86 -0.32
C MET A 55 8.69 -17.87 0.98
N TYR A 56 7.85 -16.86 1.22
CA TYR A 56 6.97 -16.81 2.40
C TYR A 56 5.75 -17.73 2.28
N ALA A 57 5.25 -17.98 1.07
CA ALA A 57 4.13 -18.89 0.84
C ALA A 57 4.55 -20.37 0.96
N PHE A 58 5.81 -20.70 0.65
CA PHE A 58 6.31 -22.07 0.56
C PHE A 58 6.06 -22.91 1.83
N PRO A 59 6.35 -22.43 3.06
CA PRO A 59 6.04 -23.19 4.27
C PRO A 59 4.56 -23.55 4.39
N ILE A 60 3.66 -22.66 4.00
CA ILE A 60 2.20 -22.88 4.14
C ILE A 60 1.71 -23.83 3.05
N LEU A 61 2.16 -23.63 1.82
CA LEU A 61 1.80 -24.44 0.66
C LEU A 61 2.34 -25.86 0.75
N THR A 62 3.39 -26.11 1.54
CA THR A 62 3.95 -27.45 1.75
C THR A 62 3.43 -28.10 3.03
N PHE A 63 3.45 -27.37 4.15
CA PHE A 63 3.11 -27.92 5.45
C PHE A 63 1.62 -28.25 5.59
N GLY A 64 0.73 -27.39 5.07
CA GLY A 64 -0.71 -27.62 5.12
C GLY A 64 -1.13 -28.93 4.42
N PRO A 65 -0.81 -29.10 3.12
CA PRO A 65 -1.10 -30.34 2.41
C PRO A 65 -0.41 -31.56 3.01
N TRP A 66 0.83 -31.42 3.51
CA TRP A 66 1.52 -32.52 4.17
C TRP A 66 0.79 -33.00 5.43
N LEU A 67 0.32 -32.09 6.28
CA LEU A 67 -0.48 -32.43 7.47
C LEU A 67 -1.78 -33.15 7.09
N ILE A 68 -2.47 -32.68 6.04
CA ILE A 68 -3.70 -33.31 5.53
C ILE A 68 -3.40 -34.73 5.03
N VAL A 69 -2.37 -34.89 4.21
CA VAL A 69 -1.96 -36.20 3.67
C VAL A 69 -1.58 -37.15 4.81
N GLN A 70 -0.87 -36.66 5.84
CA GLN A 70 -0.51 -37.46 7.01
C GLN A 70 -1.75 -37.85 7.83
N ALA A 71 -2.71 -36.94 8.00
CA ALA A 71 -3.98 -37.23 8.69
C ALA A 71 -4.80 -38.30 7.98
N VAL A 72 -4.82 -38.30 6.65
CA VAL A 72 -5.54 -39.29 5.85
C VAL A 72 -4.80 -40.63 5.79
N ARG A 73 -3.48 -40.61 5.54
CA ARG A 73 -2.71 -41.85 5.30
C ARG A 73 -2.24 -42.54 6.58
N GLN A 74 -2.00 -41.79 7.65
CA GLN A 74 -1.45 -42.33 8.91
C GLN A 74 -2.08 -41.64 10.13
N PRO A 75 -3.41 -41.78 10.35
CA PRO A 75 -4.11 -41.11 11.45
C PRO A 75 -3.55 -41.48 12.83
N GLY A 76 -3.06 -42.72 13.00
CA GLY A 76 -2.46 -43.19 14.25
C GLY A 76 -1.17 -42.45 14.66
N SER A 77 -0.50 -41.76 13.72
CA SER A 77 0.73 -41.02 14.01
C SER A 77 0.51 -39.84 14.98
N TYR A 78 -0.65 -39.18 14.90
CA TYR A 78 -1.01 -38.09 15.82
C TYR A 78 -1.28 -38.59 17.24
N LEU A 79 -1.94 -39.74 17.36
CA LEU A 79 -2.19 -40.38 18.66
C LEU A 79 -0.89 -40.88 19.30
N GLN A 80 0.02 -41.44 18.50
CA GLN A 80 1.36 -41.84 18.95
C GLN A 80 2.23 -40.64 19.35
N PHE A 81 2.08 -39.50 18.66
CA PHE A 81 2.75 -38.27 19.05
C PHE A 81 2.24 -37.76 20.40
N LEU A 82 0.91 -37.69 20.57
CA LEU A 82 0.29 -37.27 21.83
C LEU A 82 0.67 -38.18 23.00
N SER A 83 0.68 -39.51 22.79
CA SER A 83 1.09 -40.44 23.84
C SER A 83 2.56 -40.27 24.23
N LYS A 84 3.45 -40.03 23.26
CA LYS A 84 4.86 -39.73 23.52
C LYS A 84 5.05 -38.41 24.27
N VAL A 85 4.29 -37.36 23.93
CA VAL A 85 4.35 -36.07 24.63
C VAL A 85 3.87 -36.20 26.08
N LEU A 86 2.82 -36.96 26.33
CA LEU A 86 2.29 -37.17 27.69
C LEU A 86 3.20 -38.02 28.59
N GLN A 87 4.12 -38.79 28.00
CA GLN A 87 5.12 -39.58 28.73
C GLN A 87 6.39 -38.79 29.08
N GLN A 88 6.50 -37.53 28.63
CA GLN A 88 7.67 -36.69 28.87
C GLN A 88 7.64 -36.03 30.26
N THR A 89 8.81 -35.57 30.69
CA THR A 89 8.93 -34.76 31.91
C THR A 89 8.29 -33.37 31.72
N LEU A 90 7.87 -32.74 32.81
CA LEU A 90 7.20 -31.43 32.79
C LEU A 90 8.00 -30.35 32.07
N LEU A 91 9.34 -30.37 32.21
CA LEU A 91 10.27 -29.48 31.51
C LEU A 91 10.28 -29.73 29.99
N GLN A 92 10.29 -30.99 29.56
CA GLN A 92 10.25 -31.37 28.15
C GLN A 92 8.91 -31.01 27.50
N ILE A 93 7.80 -31.18 28.22
CA ILE A 93 6.47 -30.74 27.76
C ILE A 93 6.47 -29.22 27.56
N ALA A 94 7.00 -28.44 28.51
CA ALA A 94 7.08 -26.99 28.40
C ALA A 94 7.93 -26.54 27.19
N PHE A 95 9.07 -27.18 26.96
CA PHE A 95 9.93 -26.91 25.81
C PHE A 95 9.25 -27.26 24.48
N THR A 96 8.55 -28.39 24.42
CA THR A 96 7.80 -28.83 23.24
C THR A 96 6.66 -27.85 22.92
N ALA A 97 5.93 -27.39 23.94
CA ALA A 97 4.88 -26.39 23.79
C ALA A 97 5.41 -25.03 23.30
N LEU A 98 6.58 -24.59 23.81
CA LEU A 98 7.26 -23.38 23.35
C LEU A 98 7.63 -23.48 21.86
N LEU A 99 8.24 -24.60 21.44
CA LEU A 99 8.60 -24.82 20.05
C LEU A 99 7.37 -24.84 19.13
N LEU A 100 6.29 -25.52 19.52
CA LEU A 100 5.04 -25.53 18.77
C LEU A 100 4.46 -24.12 18.63
N SER A 101 4.48 -23.34 19.72
CA SER A 101 4.01 -21.95 19.71
C SER A 101 4.83 -21.08 18.77
N LEU A 102 6.16 -21.23 18.78
CA LEU A 102 7.07 -20.54 17.86
C LEU A 102 6.77 -20.88 16.40
N VAL A 103 6.55 -22.17 16.09
CA VAL A 103 6.20 -22.63 14.73
C VAL A 103 4.88 -22.02 14.28
N ILE A 104 3.85 -22.01 15.14
CA ILE A 104 2.55 -21.41 14.82
C ILE A 104 2.71 -19.91 14.54
N LEU A 105 3.47 -19.18 15.36
CA LEU A 105 3.74 -17.75 15.16
C LEU A 105 4.48 -17.50 13.83
N LEU A 106 5.49 -18.32 13.51
CA LEU A 106 6.24 -18.22 12.26
C LEU A 106 5.36 -18.49 11.04
N ILE A 107 4.49 -19.51 11.10
CA ILE A 107 3.53 -19.80 10.02
C ILE A 107 2.56 -18.62 9.85
N GLY A 108 2.04 -18.07 10.95
CA GLY A 108 1.18 -16.88 10.92
C GLY A 108 1.88 -15.69 10.28
N HIS A 109 3.14 -15.43 10.64
CA HIS A 109 3.95 -14.38 10.06
C HIS A 109 4.20 -14.58 8.56
N CYS A 110 4.61 -15.78 8.15
CA CYS A 110 4.80 -16.13 6.74
C CYS A 110 3.50 -15.96 5.94
N THR A 111 2.37 -16.33 6.52
CA THR A 111 1.05 -16.23 5.86
C THR A 111 0.70 -14.77 5.63
N TYR A 112 0.88 -13.94 6.65
CA TYR A 112 0.66 -12.51 6.56
C TYR A 112 1.56 -11.85 5.51
N GLN A 113 2.86 -12.15 5.50
CA GLN A 113 3.81 -11.62 4.53
C GLN A 113 3.50 -12.07 3.10
N ALA A 114 3.20 -13.36 2.90
CA ALA A 114 2.83 -13.90 1.59
C ALA A 114 1.56 -13.21 1.06
N TRP A 115 0.55 -13.01 1.91
CA TRP A 115 -0.68 -12.31 1.56
C TRP A 115 -0.42 -10.84 1.17
N ASP A 116 0.35 -10.10 1.96
CA ASP A 116 0.66 -8.69 1.70
C ASP A 116 1.45 -8.51 0.39
N LEU A 117 2.45 -9.37 0.15
CA LEU A 117 3.21 -9.39 -1.09
C LEU A 117 2.34 -9.79 -2.30
N ALA A 118 1.43 -10.77 -2.14
CA ALA A 118 0.49 -11.16 -3.19
C ALA A 118 -0.46 -10.02 -3.57
N GLN A 119 -0.98 -9.29 -2.58
CA GLN A 119 -1.80 -8.10 -2.82
C GLN A 119 -1.01 -6.99 -3.53
N SER A 120 0.25 -6.77 -3.13
CA SER A 120 1.15 -5.81 -3.77
C SER A 120 1.44 -6.17 -5.22
N PHE A 121 1.74 -7.44 -5.49
CA PHE A 121 1.92 -7.97 -6.83
C PHE A 121 0.65 -7.79 -7.68
N TYR A 122 -0.51 -8.23 -7.17
CA TYR A 122 -1.79 -8.12 -7.86
C TYR A 122 -2.14 -6.68 -8.21
N ARG A 123 -1.98 -5.73 -7.29
CA ARG A 123 -2.22 -4.30 -7.54
C ARG A 123 -1.34 -3.78 -8.66
N THR A 124 -0.04 -4.04 -8.57
CA THR A 124 0.92 -3.53 -9.54
C THR A 124 0.63 -4.15 -10.92
N TRP A 125 0.31 -5.45 -10.99
CA TRP A 125 -0.13 -6.12 -12.22
C TRP A 125 -1.44 -5.56 -12.78
N HIS A 126 -2.44 -5.36 -11.94
CA HIS A 126 -3.74 -4.79 -12.31
C HIS A 126 -3.58 -3.39 -12.90
N ILE A 127 -2.74 -2.54 -12.29
CA ILE A 127 -2.39 -1.22 -12.82
C ILE A 127 -1.72 -1.31 -14.19
N SER A 128 -0.79 -2.24 -14.36
CA SER A 128 -0.16 -2.49 -15.67
C SER A 128 -1.21 -2.88 -16.73
N ARG A 129 -2.14 -3.77 -16.38
CA ARG A 129 -3.21 -4.21 -17.28
C ARG A 129 -4.19 -3.09 -17.64
N MET A 130 -4.59 -2.25 -16.68
CA MET A 130 -5.43 -1.07 -16.96
C MET A 130 -4.72 -0.12 -17.92
N ARG A 131 -3.42 0.15 -17.72
CA ARG A 131 -2.66 1.01 -18.65
C ARG A 131 -2.59 0.45 -20.07
N GLN A 132 -2.49 -0.86 -20.24
CA GLN A 132 -2.56 -1.49 -21.57
C GLN A 132 -3.89 -1.19 -22.27
N LYS A 133 -4.98 -1.04 -21.51
CA LYS A 133 -6.31 -0.64 -22.00
C LYS A 133 -6.52 0.88 -22.06
N ARG A 134 -5.49 1.68 -21.73
CA ARG A 134 -5.57 3.14 -21.56
C ARG A 134 -6.56 3.57 -20.46
N GLU A 135 -6.73 2.73 -19.46
CA GLU A 135 -7.50 3.01 -18.24
C GLU A 135 -6.54 3.51 -17.14
N TYR A 136 -6.91 4.59 -16.46
CA TYR A 136 -6.11 5.26 -15.43
C TYR A 136 -6.94 5.45 -14.15
N GLY A 137 -6.91 4.44 -13.28
CA GLY A 137 -7.62 4.45 -11.99
C GLY A 137 -6.75 4.77 -10.77
N TYR A 138 -5.46 5.02 -10.98
CA TYR A 138 -4.47 5.25 -9.92
C TYR A 138 -3.63 6.48 -10.27
N GLY A 139 -3.43 7.35 -9.29
CA GLY A 139 -2.75 8.64 -9.48
C GLY A 139 -3.29 9.71 -8.53
N LEU A 140 -2.81 10.93 -8.73
CA LEU A 140 -3.29 12.14 -8.08
C LEU A 140 -4.08 12.97 -9.09
N VAL A 141 -5.14 13.62 -8.63
CA VAL A 141 -5.94 14.59 -9.37
C VAL A 141 -5.91 15.88 -8.57
N LEU A 142 -5.40 16.94 -9.19
CA LEU A 142 -5.34 18.28 -8.63
C LEU A 142 -6.60 19.03 -9.07
N LEU A 143 -7.65 18.97 -8.25
CA LEU A 143 -8.91 19.69 -8.46
C LEU A 143 -8.71 21.17 -8.08
N SER A 144 -9.55 22.08 -8.56
CA SER A 144 -9.52 23.49 -8.12
C SER A 144 -9.51 23.68 -6.59
N HIS A 145 -10.29 22.85 -5.88
CA HIS A 145 -10.57 22.97 -4.46
C HIS A 145 -9.92 21.89 -3.57
N ALA A 146 -9.35 20.82 -4.13
CA ALA A 146 -8.78 19.72 -3.36
C ALA A 146 -7.79 18.87 -4.16
N ILE A 147 -6.89 18.18 -3.46
CA ILE A 147 -6.14 17.04 -4.01
C ILE A 147 -6.95 15.79 -3.69
N THR A 148 -7.31 15.02 -4.73
CA THR A 148 -7.86 13.68 -4.58
C THR A 148 -6.96 12.67 -5.26
N GLY A 149 -6.90 11.44 -4.77
CA GLY A 149 -6.04 10.46 -5.41
C GLY A 149 -6.24 9.05 -4.89
N ARG A 150 -5.87 8.09 -5.73
CA ARG A 150 -5.72 6.69 -5.37
C ARG A 150 -4.26 6.30 -5.58
N LEU A 151 -3.55 6.14 -4.47
CA LEU A 151 -2.12 5.86 -4.44
C LEU A 151 -1.86 4.35 -4.52
N VAL A 152 -0.70 4.00 -5.09
CA VAL A 152 -0.18 2.62 -5.08
C VAL A 152 0.52 2.40 -3.74
N ASP A 153 -0.25 2.34 -2.65
CA ASP A 153 0.29 1.95 -1.35
C ASP A 153 0.28 0.43 -1.25
N ASN A 154 1.47 -0.18 -1.28
CA ASN A 154 1.64 -1.64 -1.17
C ASN A 154 1.42 -2.16 0.26
N PHE A 155 1.55 -1.32 1.29
CA PHE A 155 1.51 -1.79 2.69
C PHE A 155 0.25 -1.30 3.45
N GLY A 156 -0.51 -0.35 2.90
CA GLY A 156 -1.70 0.24 3.51
C GLY A 156 -3.02 -0.02 2.78
N TRP A 157 -3.53 -1.27 2.77
CA TRP A 157 -4.76 -1.66 2.03
C TRP A 157 -5.99 -0.78 2.30
N ARG A 158 -6.22 -0.39 3.56
CA ARG A 158 -7.49 0.25 3.98
C ARG A 158 -7.54 1.77 3.73
N ARG A 159 -6.41 2.42 3.47
CA ARG A 159 -6.31 3.89 3.33
C ARG A 159 -5.38 4.29 2.18
N ASN A 160 -5.64 3.73 1.01
CA ASN A 160 -4.88 3.98 -0.21
C ASN A 160 -5.37 5.21 -1.00
N CYS A 161 -6.44 5.85 -0.55
CA CYS A 161 -6.94 7.08 -1.17
C CYS A 161 -6.53 8.29 -0.35
N LEU A 162 -6.52 9.45 -1.00
CA LEU A 162 -6.18 10.74 -0.43
C LEU A 162 -7.28 11.72 -0.74
N TRP A 163 -7.71 12.47 0.27
CA TRP A 163 -8.55 13.66 0.09
C TRP A 163 -7.96 14.80 0.92
N LEU A 164 -7.49 15.85 0.26
CA LEU A 164 -6.92 17.01 0.92
C LEU A 164 -7.56 18.27 0.33
N PRO A 165 -8.57 18.84 1.01
CA PRO A 165 -9.10 20.15 0.65
C PRO A 165 -7.96 21.18 0.63
N ARG A 166 -7.95 22.04 -0.37
CA ARG A 166 -6.93 23.08 -0.53
C ARG A 166 -6.83 23.98 0.71
N GLN A 167 -7.99 24.32 1.29
CA GLN A 167 -8.10 25.11 2.52
C GLN A 167 -7.53 24.41 3.77
N ALA A 168 -7.44 23.08 3.78
CA ALA A 168 -6.86 22.33 4.88
C ALA A 168 -5.33 22.28 4.79
N ILE A 169 -4.74 22.60 3.64
CA ILE A 169 -3.29 22.62 3.43
C ILE A 169 -2.74 23.92 4.04
N ALA A 170 -1.91 23.78 5.06
CA ALA A 170 -1.25 24.89 5.73
C ALA A 170 0.09 25.24 5.06
N HIS A 171 0.78 24.26 4.49
CA HIS A 171 2.11 24.45 3.89
C HIS A 171 2.49 23.30 2.96
N ILE A 172 3.23 23.58 1.90
CA ILE A 172 3.91 22.58 1.07
C ILE A 172 5.41 22.86 1.12
N ALA A 173 6.20 21.88 1.55
CA ALA A 173 7.64 22.01 1.76
C ALA A 173 8.43 21.04 0.89
N TRP A 174 9.53 21.52 0.32
CA TRP A 174 10.60 20.67 -0.15
C TRP A 174 11.61 20.45 0.98
N HIS A 175 11.60 19.26 1.57
CA HIS A 175 12.29 19.02 2.84
C HIS A 175 13.33 17.91 2.74
N LYS A 176 14.54 18.20 3.23
CA LYS A 176 15.60 17.19 3.38
C LYS A 176 15.28 16.29 4.56
N MET A 177 15.11 15.00 4.30
CA MET A 177 14.85 14.00 5.33
C MET A 177 15.74 12.79 5.19
N ARG A 178 15.87 12.04 6.27
CA ARG A 178 16.65 10.81 6.35
C ARG A 178 15.73 9.64 5.98
N GLU A 179 16.01 8.97 4.88
CA GLU A 179 15.36 7.70 4.53
C GLU A 179 16.22 6.54 5.03
N GLU A 180 15.61 5.67 5.83
CA GLU A 180 16.22 4.43 6.30
C GLU A 180 15.88 3.30 5.33
N GLY A 181 16.90 2.72 4.72
CA GLY A 181 16.80 1.49 3.95
C GLY A 181 17.44 0.33 4.71
N ALA A 182 17.21 -0.89 4.23
CA ALA A 182 17.68 -2.13 4.87
C ALA A 182 19.20 -2.21 5.11
N LYS A 183 20.02 -1.41 4.42
CA LYS A 183 21.49 -1.38 4.59
C LYS A 183 22.09 0.01 4.75
N HIS A 184 21.44 1.06 4.25
CA HIS A 184 21.97 2.42 4.30
C HIS A 184 20.88 3.41 4.65
N SER A 185 21.27 4.40 5.43
CA SER A 185 20.47 5.59 5.62
C SER A 185 21.03 6.70 4.74
N ARG A 186 20.15 7.33 3.95
CA ARG A 186 20.53 8.40 3.02
C ARG A 186 19.69 9.64 3.24
N TRP A 187 20.30 10.80 3.03
CA TRP A 187 19.57 12.06 2.97
C TRP A 187 18.94 12.21 1.60
N VAL A 188 17.64 12.45 1.57
CA VAL A 188 16.87 12.69 0.35
C VAL A 188 15.99 13.91 0.55
N TYR A 189 15.69 14.62 -0.53
CA TYR A 189 14.66 15.65 -0.50
C TYR A 189 13.32 15.03 -0.91
N ARG A 190 12.26 15.34 -0.15
CA ARG A 190 10.89 14.88 -0.41
C ARG A 190 9.91 16.03 -0.36
N THR A 191 8.83 15.90 -1.10
CA THR A 191 7.70 16.83 -1.07
C THR A 191 6.82 16.50 0.11
N ARG A 192 6.60 17.47 1.00
CA ARG A 192 5.78 17.30 2.21
C ARG A 192 4.63 18.29 2.23
N ILE A 193 3.43 17.79 2.42
CA ILE A 193 2.22 18.60 2.58
C ILE A 193 1.86 18.62 4.06
N CYS A 194 1.85 19.80 4.67
CA CYS A 194 1.28 20.02 6.00
C CYS A 194 -0.21 20.33 5.84
N TYR A 195 -1.06 19.57 6.52
CA TYR A 195 -2.49 19.81 6.55
C TYR A 195 -3.03 19.77 7.97
N ILE A 196 -4.15 20.47 8.19
CA ILE A 196 -4.86 20.52 9.46
C ILE A 196 -6.01 19.51 9.41
N SER A 197 -6.07 18.60 10.38
CA SER A 197 -7.16 17.64 10.49
C SER A 197 -8.46 18.31 10.94
N THR A 198 -9.57 17.58 10.90
CA THR A 198 -10.85 18.05 11.48
C THR A 198 -10.76 18.33 12.97
N ALA A 199 -9.80 17.75 13.69
CA ALA A 199 -9.57 17.99 15.12
C ALA A 199 -8.68 19.24 15.38
N GLY A 200 -8.15 19.88 14.33
CA GLY A 200 -7.22 21.00 14.44
C GLY A 200 -5.74 20.59 14.52
N ASP A 201 -5.45 19.29 14.52
CA ASP A 201 -4.08 18.78 14.59
C ASP A 201 -3.34 18.96 13.28
N LYS A 202 -2.05 19.34 13.36
CA LYS A 202 -1.16 19.43 12.20
C LYS A 202 -0.59 18.07 11.85
N HIS A 203 -0.79 17.65 10.61
CA HIS A 203 -0.22 16.42 10.07
C HIS A 203 0.67 16.72 8.86
N TRP A 204 1.67 15.86 8.67
CA TRP A 204 2.55 15.90 7.51
C TRP A 204 2.35 14.66 6.66
N LEU A 205 2.03 14.88 5.39
CA LEU A 205 2.03 13.85 4.36
C LEU A 205 3.30 13.98 3.53
N THR A 206 4.12 12.94 3.50
CA THR A 206 5.29 12.87 2.62
C THR A 206 4.90 12.17 1.32
N LEU A 207 5.15 12.82 0.19
CA LEU A 207 5.00 12.29 -1.16
C LEU A 207 6.39 12.16 -1.80
N LYS A 208 6.60 11.07 -2.53
CA LYS A 208 7.80 10.88 -3.34
C LYS A 208 7.46 11.17 -4.79
N GLY A 209 8.36 11.79 -5.55
CA GLY A 209 8.15 12.07 -6.97
C GLY A 209 7.86 10.80 -7.78
N ASP A 210 8.54 9.71 -7.43
CA ASP A 210 8.45 8.41 -8.10
C ASP A 210 7.11 7.68 -7.97
N ILE A 211 6.14 8.25 -7.24
CA ILE A 211 4.78 7.69 -7.14
C ILE A 211 3.87 8.11 -8.30
N VAL A 212 4.23 9.15 -9.06
CA VAL A 212 3.44 9.67 -10.19
C VAL A 212 4.32 9.98 -11.40
N ARG A 213 3.68 10.16 -12.56
CA ARG A 213 4.31 10.72 -13.77
C ARG A 213 3.72 12.10 -14.05
N VAL A 214 4.47 12.91 -14.80
CA VAL A 214 4.07 14.27 -15.21
C VAL A 214 2.77 14.22 -16.02
N GLU A 215 2.63 13.25 -16.92
CA GLU A 215 1.45 13.06 -17.77
C GLU A 215 1.27 11.59 -18.18
N ILE A 216 0.15 11.31 -18.84
CA ILE A 216 -0.14 9.99 -19.42
C ILE A 216 0.89 9.67 -20.52
N GLY A 217 1.56 8.53 -20.39
CA GLY A 217 2.52 8.04 -21.39
C GLY A 217 3.94 8.57 -21.24
N ALA A 218 4.20 9.53 -20.34
CA ALA A 218 5.55 10.01 -20.05
C ALA A 218 6.46 8.82 -19.67
N PRO A 219 7.69 8.70 -20.21
CA PRO A 219 8.54 7.51 -20.03
C PRO A 219 9.15 7.39 -18.62
N VAL A 220 9.40 8.53 -17.96
CA VAL A 220 10.10 8.61 -16.68
C VAL A 220 9.12 9.05 -15.58
N PRO A 221 9.25 8.54 -14.33
CA PRO A 221 8.54 9.12 -13.18
C PRO A 221 8.88 10.60 -12.99
N MET A 222 7.99 11.30 -12.29
CA MET A 222 8.25 12.67 -11.85
C MET A 222 9.39 12.67 -10.83
N ASN A 223 10.29 13.66 -10.88
CA ASN A 223 11.27 13.82 -9.80
C ASN A 223 10.61 14.51 -8.59
N ASP A 224 11.20 14.44 -7.40
CA ASP A 224 10.61 15.04 -6.19
C ASP A 224 10.46 16.56 -6.29
N ARG A 225 11.39 17.25 -6.98
CA ARG A 225 11.37 18.70 -7.12
C ARG A 225 10.22 19.14 -8.03
N ASP A 226 10.05 18.50 -9.18
CA ASP A 226 8.96 18.79 -10.11
C ASP A 226 7.60 18.57 -9.42
N LEU A 227 7.47 17.50 -8.64
CA LEU A 227 6.25 17.24 -7.87
C LEU A 227 6.00 18.35 -6.85
N TYR A 228 7.04 18.84 -6.17
CA TYR A 228 6.92 19.99 -5.28
C TYR A 228 6.47 21.25 -6.04
N ASP A 229 7.15 21.61 -7.13
CA ASP A 229 6.86 22.83 -7.89
C ASP A 229 5.42 22.76 -8.45
N THR A 230 5.00 21.62 -9.00
CA THR A 230 3.62 21.42 -9.50
C THR A 230 2.56 21.57 -8.40
N LEU A 231 2.81 20.99 -7.22
CA LEU A 231 1.87 21.08 -6.10
C LEU A 231 1.83 22.48 -5.48
N VAL A 232 2.96 23.18 -5.42
CA VAL A 232 3.04 24.56 -4.94
C VAL A 232 2.34 25.50 -5.91
N ASP A 233 2.60 25.37 -7.21
CA ASP A 233 1.96 26.19 -8.24
C ASP A 233 0.46 25.98 -8.20
N TRP A 234 0.00 24.73 -8.17
CA TRP A 234 -1.42 24.40 -8.01
C TRP A 234 -2.01 25.01 -6.73
N TRP A 235 -1.28 24.96 -5.60
CA TRP A 235 -1.76 25.44 -4.29
C TRP A 235 -1.77 26.96 -4.16
N GLN A 236 -0.84 27.66 -4.81
CA GLN A 236 -0.72 29.13 -4.78
C GLN A 236 -1.57 29.82 -5.84
N TYR A 237 -1.71 29.21 -7.03
CA TYR A 237 -2.42 29.80 -8.17
C TYR A 237 -3.63 28.95 -8.53
N PRO A 238 -4.83 29.27 -8.00
CA PRO A 238 -6.04 28.55 -8.37
C PRO A 238 -6.34 28.85 -9.84
N THR A 239 -6.34 27.82 -10.68
CA THR A 239 -7.04 27.90 -11.96
C THR A 239 -8.53 28.06 -11.67
N SER A 240 -9.12 29.14 -12.17
CA SER A 240 -10.57 29.32 -12.20
C SER A 240 -11.16 28.19 -13.04
N ASP A 241 -12.02 27.37 -12.44
CA ASP A 241 -12.88 26.42 -13.16
C ASP A 241 -13.88 27.15 -14.07
#